data_AF-A0A6A6WSV9-F1
#
_entry.id   AF-A0A6A6WSV9-F1
#
_cell.length_a   1.000
_cell.length_b   1.000
_cell.length_c   1.000
_cell.angle_alpha   90.00
_cell.angle_beta   90.00
_cell.angle_gamma   90.00
#
_symmetry.space_group_name_H-M   'P 1'
#
loop_
_entity.id
_entity.type
_entity.pdbx_description
1 polymer ?
#
loop_
_entity_poly.entity_id
_entity_poly.type
_entity_poly.pdbx_seq_one_letter_code
_entity_poly.pdbx_strand_id
1 'polypeptide(L)'
;MAYHSPRQSQNLFQFNPSTPPPPPPKPSAHSSRHATPQTGPPLPPPPPDTASQPYSDRPHTSTHTFPQHPSQADAGQLPVPPPDHDWLPDVLKDKTTVDLHHVLQTPELQRAIIHSPETAHPSLPASTAPLRALLSQNIAIAESLKQLEAHLQHQRDSTQSRLLSLRVLERQWQEKQAEQDAALREFSPPALYQRLSATVGEQEALCRGLEESFLEGEGSGGTDAVASEREVTEFVRRLREGRKVAYLRAERKERWDEGRVGGWR
;
A
#
# COMPACT_ATOMS: atom_id res chain seq x y z
N MET A 1 -11.87 10.53 26.64
CA MET A 1 -11.30 9.76 25.52
C MET A 1 -11.27 10.67 24.30
N ALA A 2 -10.08 11.16 23.94
CA ALA A 2 -9.90 12.08 22.82
C ALA A 2 -8.92 11.44 21.83
N TYR A 3 -9.37 11.26 20.59
CA TYR A 3 -8.57 10.72 19.50
C TYR A 3 -7.75 11.85 18.88
N HIS A 4 -6.42 11.76 18.95
CA HIS A 4 -5.51 12.64 18.23
C HIS A 4 -4.96 11.92 17.00
N SER A 5 -5.22 12.47 15.82
CA SER A 5 -4.67 12.06 14.52
C SER A 5 -3.23 12.57 14.35
N PRO A 6 -2.29 11.79 13.78
CA PRO A 6 -0.98 12.30 13.42
C PRO A 6 -1.03 12.92 12.02
N ARG A 7 -1.36 14.21 11.94
CA ARG A 7 -1.03 15.06 10.78
C ARG A 7 0.02 16.07 11.20
N GLN A 8 1.28 15.68 11.18
CA GLN A 8 2.41 16.60 11.26
C GLN A 8 3.61 16.01 10.52
N SER A 9 3.61 16.16 9.21
CA SER A 9 4.81 16.05 8.38
C SER A 9 4.62 16.90 7.12
N GLN A 10 4.32 18.18 7.33
CA GLN A 10 4.50 19.19 6.30
C GLN A 10 5.48 20.24 6.84
N ASN A 11 6.59 20.39 6.12
CA ASN A 11 7.51 21.52 6.15
C ASN A 11 8.47 21.62 7.35
N LEU A 12 9.41 20.68 7.44
CA LEU A 12 10.78 20.99 7.86
C LEU A 12 11.70 20.86 6.63
N PHE A 13 11.56 21.77 5.66
CA PHE A 13 12.67 22.07 4.76
C PHE A 13 13.55 23.06 5.50
N GLN A 14 14.49 22.53 6.27
CA GLN A 14 15.58 23.32 6.83
C GLN A 14 16.38 23.85 5.63
N PHE A 15 16.23 25.16 5.38
CA PHE A 15 16.88 25.85 4.28
C PHE A 15 18.38 25.81 4.53
N ASN A 16 19.07 24.85 3.92
CA ASN A 16 20.51 24.72 3.97
C ASN A 16 21.10 25.58 2.84
N PRO A 17 21.79 26.69 3.13
CA PRO A 17 22.24 27.66 2.12
C PRO A 17 23.29 27.10 1.14
N SER A 18 23.74 25.87 1.33
CA SER A 18 24.73 25.19 0.48
C SER A 18 24.13 24.31 -0.62
N THR A 19 22.79 24.32 -0.83
CA THR A 19 22.16 23.54 -1.89
C THR A 19 21.58 24.47 -2.96
N PRO A 20 22.06 24.46 -4.22
CA PRO A 20 21.48 25.29 -5.27
C PRO A 20 20.03 24.85 -5.57
N PRO A 21 19.12 25.79 -5.89
CA PRO A 21 17.74 25.46 -6.23
C PRO A 21 17.66 24.65 -7.52
N PRO A 22 16.64 23.77 -7.67
CA PRO A 22 16.49 22.93 -8.85
C PRO A 22 16.30 23.78 -10.11
N PRO A 23 16.90 23.40 -11.25
CA PRO A 23 16.83 24.16 -12.49
C PRO A 23 15.41 24.20 -13.08
N PRO A 24 15.02 25.28 -13.77
CA PRO A 24 13.72 25.37 -14.42
C PRO A 24 13.60 24.38 -15.59
N PRO A 25 12.39 23.85 -15.87
CA PRO A 25 12.18 22.94 -16.98
C PRO A 25 12.38 23.65 -18.33
N LYS A 26 13.20 23.06 -19.21
CA LYS A 26 13.44 23.56 -20.57
C LYS A 26 12.19 23.39 -21.46
N PRO A 27 11.83 24.38 -22.29
CA PRO A 27 10.78 24.23 -23.29
C PRO A 27 11.30 23.37 -24.46
N SER A 28 10.71 22.20 -24.68
CA SER A 28 11.14 21.26 -25.72
C SER A 28 10.30 21.44 -26.98
N ALA A 29 10.96 21.86 -28.06
CA ALA A 29 10.45 21.82 -29.42
C ALA A 29 10.99 20.55 -30.14
N HIS A 30 10.06 19.66 -30.49
CA HIS A 30 10.03 18.75 -31.65
C HIS A 30 11.10 17.62 -31.79
N SER A 31 10.59 16.37 -31.71
CA SER A 31 10.93 15.14 -32.47
C SER A 31 12.38 14.60 -32.37
N SER A 32 12.69 13.33 -32.07
CA SER A 32 12.06 12.07 -32.50
C SER A 32 12.68 10.86 -31.76
N ARG A 33 11.87 9.82 -31.55
CA ARG A 33 12.17 8.36 -31.45
C ARG A 33 12.97 7.82 -30.25
N HIS A 34 12.39 6.77 -29.67
CA HIS A 34 12.86 5.88 -28.60
C HIS A 34 12.63 6.37 -27.15
N ALA A 35 11.37 6.37 -26.74
CA ALA A 35 10.97 6.37 -25.33
C ALA A 35 10.58 4.96 -24.90
N THR A 36 11.21 4.49 -23.83
CA THR A 36 10.83 3.35 -22.98
C THR A 36 9.40 3.52 -22.45
N PRO A 37 8.54 2.47 -22.45
CA PRO A 37 7.20 2.60 -21.88
C PRO A 37 7.27 2.45 -20.36
N GLN A 38 7.23 3.57 -19.63
CA GLN A 38 6.74 3.60 -18.25
C GLN A 38 5.24 3.91 -18.27
N THR A 39 4.43 2.90 -18.55
CA THR A 39 3.00 2.93 -18.30
C THR A 39 2.51 1.49 -18.22
N GLY A 40 1.96 1.10 -17.07
CA GLY A 40 1.27 -0.18 -16.92
C GLY A 40 0.09 -0.30 -17.89
N PRO A 41 -0.49 -1.51 -18.05
CA PRO A 41 -1.58 -1.75 -18.98
C PRO A 41 -2.79 -0.83 -18.69
N PRO A 42 -3.48 -0.32 -19.72
CA PRO A 42 -4.60 0.59 -19.55
C PRO A 42 -5.79 -0.12 -18.88
N LEU A 43 -6.54 0.62 -18.05
CA LEU A 43 -7.83 0.17 -17.54
C LEU A 43 -8.84 -0.01 -18.69
N PRO A 44 -9.80 -0.95 -18.56
CA PRO A 44 -10.84 -1.16 -19.56
C PRO A 44 -11.76 0.06 -19.71
N PRO A 45 -12.31 0.32 -20.91
CA PRO A 45 -13.15 1.48 -21.18
C PRO A 45 -14.52 1.37 -20.50
N PRO A 46 -15.12 2.50 -20.03
CA PRO A 46 -16.50 2.52 -19.57
C PRO A 46 -17.48 2.35 -20.75
N PRO A 47 -18.68 1.77 -20.51
CA PRO A 47 -19.70 1.58 -21.54
C PRO A 47 -20.27 2.91 -22.06
N PRO A 48 -20.74 2.98 -23.32
CA PRO A 48 -21.23 4.21 -23.93
C PRO A 48 -22.69 4.50 -23.56
N ASP A 49 -23.03 5.78 -23.72
CA ASP A 49 -24.36 6.42 -23.74
C ASP A 49 -25.02 6.79 -22.40
N THR A 50 -24.84 8.05 -22.00
CA THR A 50 -25.94 9.02 -22.16
C THR A 50 -25.47 10.47 -22.06
N ALA A 51 -26.08 11.27 -22.93
CA ALA A 51 -25.82 12.66 -23.27
C ALA A 51 -25.62 13.65 -22.10
N SER A 52 -24.71 14.58 -22.37
CA SER A 52 -24.52 15.91 -21.81
C SER A 52 -25.82 16.70 -21.49
N GLN A 53 -25.89 17.27 -20.28
CA GLN A 53 -26.52 18.57 -20.00
C GLN A 53 -25.77 19.31 -18.87
N PRO A 54 -25.75 20.66 -18.88
CA PRO A 54 -24.83 21.48 -18.11
C PRO A 54 -25.32 21.82 -16.69
N TYR A 55 -24.33 22.15 -15.88
CA TYR A 55 -24.37 22.61 -14.49
C TYR A 55 -25.32 23.81 -14.28
N SER A 56 -26.22 23.71 -13.29
CA SER A 56 -26.79 24.87 -12.61
C SER A 56 -27.02 24.56 -11.13
N ASP A 57 -26.61 25.52 -10.29
CA ASP A 57 -26.65 25.52 -8.83
C ASP A 57 -28.04 25.26 -8.23
N ARG A 58 -28.11 24.47 -7.15
CA ARG A 58 -28.97 24.70 -5.96
C ARG A 58 -28.57 23.78 -4.79
N PRO A 59 -28.92 24.13 -3.55
CA PRO A 59 -28.13 23.84 -2.37
C PRO A 59 -28.62 22.62 -1.60
N HIS A 60 -27.69 22.11 -0.79
CA HIS A 60 -27.83 21.24 0.38
C HIS A 60 -29.26 20.88 0.82
N THR A 61 -29.64 19.63 0.59
CA THR A 61 -30.43 18.84 1.53
C THR A 61 -29.75 17.48 1.71
N SER A 62 -29.28 17.25 2.93
CA SER A 62 -28.66 16.00 3.35
C SER A 62 -29.74 14.92 3.46
N THR A 63 -29.94 14.14 2.40
CA THR A 63 -30.73 12.91 2.47
C THR A 63 -29.79 11.77 2.84
N HIS A 64 -29.64 11.52 4.14
CA HIS A 64 -29.13 10.24 4.63
C HIS A 64 -30.20 9.18 4.36
N THR A 65 -30.16 8.55 3.18
CA THR A 65 -30.87 7.31 2.91
C THR A 65 -30.09 6.17 3.57
N PHE A 66 -30.36 5.96 4.85
CA PHE A 66 -30.23 4.62 5.42
C PHE A 66 -31.12 3.69 4.57
N PRO A 67 -30.68 2.48 4.19
CA PRO A 67 -31.62 1.48 3.75
C PRO A 67 -32.52 1.20 4.94
N GLN A 68 -33.71 1.79 4.94
CA GLN A 68 -34.81 1.34 5.77
C GLN A 68 -34.93 -0.15 5.49
N HIS A 69 -34.61 -0.95 6.51
CA HIS A 69 -35.22 -2.26 6.68
C HIS A 69 -36.71 -2.04 6.37
N PRO A 70 -37.30 -2.73 5.37
CA PRO A 70 -38.73 -2.73 5.28
C PRO A 70 -39.20 -3.30 6.61
N SER A 71 -39.87 -2.45 7.38
CA SER A 71 -40.57 -2.81 8.59
C SER A 71 -41.27 -4.14 8.31
N GLN A 72 -40.84 -5.17 9.04
CA GLN A 72 -41.32 -6.53 8.92
C GLN A 72 -42.71 -6.68 9.57
N ALA A 73 -43.53 -5.65 9.44
CA ALA A 73 -44.91 -5.58 9.86
C ALA A 73 -45.69 -5.16 8.63
N ASP A 74 -46.63 -6.00 8.20
CA ASP A 74 -47.69 -5.72 7.23
C ASP A 74 -47.52 -6.13 5.75
N ALA A 75 -46.58 -7.03 5.43
CA ALA A 75 -46.59 -7.76 4.15
C ALA A 75 -47.38 -9.08 4.26
N GLY A 76 -48.70 -9.02 4.13
CA GLY A 76 -49.47 -10.11 3.51
C GLY A 76 -50.11 -11.17 4.41
N GLN A 77 -50.58 -10.83 5.63
CA GLN A 77 -51.66 -11.64 6.21
C GLN A 77 -52.98 -11.24 5.55
N LEU A 78 -53.25 -11.81 4.37
CA LEU A 78 -54.65 -11.96 3.96
C LEU A 78 -55.34 -12.74 5.09
N PRO A 79 -56.44 -12.23 5.69
CA PRO A 79 -57.21 -12.98 6.65
C PRO A 79 -57.68 -14.23 5.93
N VAL A 80 -57.05 -15.37 6.20
CA VAL A 80 -57.54 -16.64 5.70
C VAL A 80 -58.89 -16.82 6.40
N PRO A 81 -60.01 -16.79 5.66
CA PRO A 81 -61.31 -16.91 6.29
C PRO A 81 -61.35 -18.25 7.04
N PRO A 82 -61.89 -18.26 8.27
CA PRO A 82 -62.09 -19.51 8.99
C PRO A 82 -62.92 -20.45 8.10
N PRO A 83 -62.67 -21.77 8.14
CA PRO A 83 -63.50 -22.71 7.39
C PRO A 83 -64.95 -22.56 7.81
N ASP A 84 -65.87 -22.54 6.84
CA ASP A 84 -67.29 -22.49 7.12
C ASP A 84 -67.67 -23.68 8.02
N HIS A 85 -68.50 -23.44 9.03
CA HIS A 85 -68.89 -24.46 10.03
C HIS A 85 -69.61 -25.68 9.43
N ASP A 86 -70.07 -25.57 8.18
CA ASP A 86 -70.80 -26.60 7.44
C ASP A 86 -69.94 -27.33 6.39
N TRP A 87 -68.62 -27.07 6.34
CA TRP A 87 -67.76 -27.71 5.34
C TRP A 87 -67.41 -29.15 5.70
N LEU A 88 -67.72 -30.07 4.77
CA LEU A 88 -67.32 -31.46 4.80
C LEU A 88 -66.81 -31.88 3.41
N PRO A 89 -65.69 -32.61 3.30
CA PRO A 89 -65.23 -33.18 2.03
C PRO A 89 -66.31 -34.03 1.35
N ASP A 90 -66.46 -33.90 0.04
CA ASP A 90 -67.47 -34.65 -0.73
C ASP A 90 -67.33 -36.16 -0.58
N VAL A 91 -66.10 -36.64 -0.37
CA VAL A 91 -65.77 -38.05 -0.12
C VAL A 91 -66.43 -38.61 1.15
N LEU A 92 -66.80 -37.74 2.10
CA LEU A 92 -67.47 -38.12 3.36
C LEU A 92 -68.99 -37.99 3.29
N LYS A 93 -69.56 -37.33 2.26
CA LYS A 93 -71.01 -37.14 2.14
C LYS A 93 -71.76 -38.43 1.78
N ASP A 94 -71.13 -39.33 1.01
CA ASP A 94 -71.74 -40.56 0.50
C ASP A 94 -71.39 -41.83 1.33
N LYS A 95 -70.83 -41.67 2.54
CA LYS A 95 -70.33 -42.79 3.36
C LYS A 95 -71.38 -43.31 4.35
N THR A 96 -71.29 -44.60 4.66
CA THR A 96 -72.19 -45.24 5.64
C THR A 96 -71.88 -44.75 7.05
N THR A 97 -72.86 -44.83 7.96
CA THR A 97 -72.67 -44.43 9.36
C THR A 97 -71.56 -45.22 10.06
N VAL A 98 -71.33 -46.48 9.64
CA VAL A 98 -70.26 -47.33 10.15
C VAL A 98 -68.90 -46.80 9.70
N ASP A 99 -68.77 -46.40 8.44
CA ASP A 99 -67.53 -45.84 7.90
C ASP A 99 -67.22 -44.47 8.50
N LEU A 100 -68.22 -43.61 8.71
CA LEU A 100 -68.06 -42.33 9.38
C LEU A 100 -67.61 -42.51 10.83
N HIS A 101 -68.15 -43.50 11.55
CA HIS A 101 -67.70 -43.82 12.90
C HIS A 101 -66.24 -44.27 12.92
N HIS A 102 -65.83 -45.11 11.97
CA HIS A 102 -64.46 -45.56 11.84
C HIS A 102 -63.48 -44.41 11.54
N VAL A 103 -63.87 -43.47 10.66
CA VAL A 103 -63.10 -42.24 10.39
C VAL A 103 -63.03 -41.33 11.63
N LEU A 104 -64.11 -41.21 12.40
CA LEU A 104 -64.13 -40.43 13.65
C LEU A 104 -63.30 -41.05 14.77
N GLN A 105 -63.18 -42.38 14.81
CA GLN A 105 -62.33 -43.09 15.76
C GLN A 105 -60.84 -43.07 15.39
N THR A 106 -60.51 -42.83 14.12
CA THR A 106 -59.13 -42.93 13.63
C THR A 106 -58.54 -41.54 13.33
N PRO A 107 -57.74 -40.95 14.24
CA PRO A 107 -57.21 -39.60 14.07
C PRO A 107 -56.26 -39.46 12.88
N GLU A 108 -55.51 -40.53 12.54
CA GLU A 108 -54.61 -40.50 11.38
C GLU A 108 -55.37 -40.41 10.05
N LEU A 109 -56.56 -41.03 9.95
CA LEU A 109 -57.43 -40.89 8.78
C LEU A 109 -58.00 -39.47 8.68
N GLN A 110 -58.37 -38.86 9.80
CA GLN A 110 -58.82 -37.47 9.82
C GLN A 110 -57.73 -36.53 9.33
N ARG A 111 -56.50 -36.69 9.81
CA ARG A 111 -55.34 -35.90 9.37
C ARG A 111 -55.06 -36.11 7.88
N ALA A 112 -55.12 -37.35 7.40
CA ALA A 112 -54.95 -37.65 5.99
C ALA A 112 -56.01 -36.97 5.11
N ILE A 113 -57.29 -36.99 5.52
CA ILE A 113 -58.39 -36.35 4.79
C ILE A 113 -58.25 -34.81 4.81
N ILE A 114 -57.84 -34.24 5.93
CA ILE A 114 -57.67 -32.78 6.06
C ILE A 114 -56.48 -32.26 5.25
N HIS A 115 -55.41 -33.05 5.09
CA HIS A 115 -54.18 -32.65 4.40
C HIS A 115 -54.08 -33.16 2.95
N SER A 116 -54.96 -34.05 2.51
CA SER A 116 -54.99 -34.55 1.13
C SER A 116 -55.45 -33.45 0.16
N PRO A 117 -54.78 -33.26 -0.99
CA PRO A 117 -55.07 -32.16 -1.92
C PRO A 117 -56.48 -32.24 -2.53
N GLU A 118 -57.09 -33.42 -2.58
CA GLU A 118 -58.42 -33.63 -3.15
C GLU A 118 -59.55 -33.37 -2.14
N THR A 119 -59.27 -33.49 -0.85
CA THR A 119 -60.27 -33.38 0.23
C THR A 119 -60.00 -32.23 1.19
N ALA A 120 -58.90 -31.49 1.04
CA ALA A 120 -58.54 -30.38 1.91
C ALA A 120 -59.38 -29.12 1.62
N HIS A 121 -59.74 -28.40 2.69
CA HIS A 121 -60.40 -27.10 2.57
C HIS A 121 -59.43 -26.06 1.98
N PRO A 122 -59.86 -25.17 1.07
CA PRO A 122 -59.01 -24.16 0.42
C PRO A 122 -58.31 -23.18 1.39
N SER A 123 -58.78 -23.05 2.64
CA SER A 123 -58.12 -22.22 3.66
C SER A 123 -56.75 -22.76 4.11
N LEU A 124 -56.54 -24.09 4.07
CA LEU A 124 -55.27 -24.70 4.47
C LEU A 124 -54.13 -24.43 3.47
N PRO A 125 -54.29 -24.65 2.15
CA PRO A 125 -53.27 -24.21 1.20
C PRO A 125 -53.13 -22.68 1.18
N ALA A 126 -54.21 -21.91 1.38
CA ALA A 126 -54.13 -20.45 1.46
C ALA A 126 -53.30 -19.94 2.65
N SER A 127 -53.40 -20.58 3.83
CA SER A 127 -52.60 -20.22 5.01
C SER A 127 -51.16 -20.72 4.94
N THR A 128 -50.91 -21.87 4.33
CA THR A 128 -49.58 -22.48 4.25
C THR A 128 -48.74 -21.97 3.06
N ALA A 129 -49.36 -21.48 1.99
CA ALA A 129 -48.67 -20.89 0.84
C ALA A 129 -47.73 -19.72 1.19
N PRO A 130 -48.15 -18.67 1.93
CA PRO A 130 -47.26 -17.56 2.29
C PRO A 130 -46.10 -18.04 3.18
N LEU A 131 -46.35 -18.97 4.12
CA LEU A 131 -45.31 -19.54 4.97
C LEU A 131 -44.26 -20.32 4.16
N ARG A 132 -44.70 -21.12 3.17
CA ARG A 132 -43.80 -21.84 2.26
C ARG A 132 -42.99 -20.88 1.40
N ALA A 133 -43.60 -19.81 0.90
CA ALA A 133 -42.91 -18.78 0.15
C ALA A 133 -41.83 -18.10 1.00
N LEU A 134 -42.16 -17.67 2.23
CA LEU A 134 -41.20 -17.07 3.16
C LEU A 134 -40.05 -18.02 3.53
N LEU A 135 -40.35 -19.32 3.67
CA LEU A 135 -39.34 -20.36 3.92
C LEU A 135 -38.39 -20.49 2.73
N SER A 136 -38.92 -20.61 1.50
CA SER A 136 -38.09 -20.67 0.29
C SER A 136 -37.23 -19.42 0.11
N GLN A 137 -37.77 -18.25 0.46
CA GLN A 137 -37.03 -16.99 0.42
C GLN A 137 -35.90 -16.97 1.44
N ASN A 138 -36.15 -17.44 2.68
CA ASN A 138 -35.11 -17.55 3.70
C ASN A 138 -33.99 -18.50 3.28
N ILE A 139 -34.32 -19.64 2.66
CA ILE A 139 -33.32 -20.57 2.12
C ILE A 139 -32.48 -19.88 1.05
N ALA A 140 -33.11 -19.22 0.08
CA ALA A 140 -32.39 -18.51 -0.98
C ALA A 140 -31.47 -17.40 -0.44
N ILE A 141 -31.94 -16.66 0.56
CA ILE A 141 -31.12 -15.64 1.24
C ILE A 141 -29.94 -16.30 1.95
N ALA A 142 -30.16 -17.37 2.71
CA ALA A 142 -29.10 -18.09 3.41
C ALA A 142 -28.03 -18.64 2.45
N GLU A 143 -28.45 -19.17 1.30
CA GLU A 143 -27.54 -19.63 0.25
C GLU A 143 -26.73 -18.47 -0.35
N SER A 144 -27.37 -17.33 -0.63
CA SER A 144 -26.67 -16.14 -1.13
C SER A 144 -25.66 -15.59 -0.12
N LEU A 145 -26.01 -15.59 1.18
CA LEU A 145 -25.11 -15.17 2.25
C LEU A 145 -23.90 -16.09 2.35
N LYS A 146 -24.09 -17.40 2.22
CA LYS A 146 -23.00 -18.39 2.21
C LYS A 146 -22.06 -18.19 1.01
N GLN A 147 -22.60 -17.88 -0.17
CA GLN A 147 -21.77 -17.56 -1.35
C GLN A 147 -20.97 -16.28 -1.15
N LEU A 148 -21.60 -15.25 -0.58
CA LEU A 148 -20.94 -13.97 -0.30
C LEU A 148 -19.86 -14.12 0.78
N GLU A 149 -20.11 -14.94 1.81
CA GLU A 149 -19.12 -15.28 2.83
C GLU A 149 -17.91 -15.97 2.21
N ALA A 150 -18.11 -16.99 1.37
CA ALA A 150 -17.02 -17.68 0.68
C ALA A 150 -16.21 -16.72 -0.22
N HIS A 151 -16.88 -15.80 -0.92
CA HIS A 151 -16.21 -14.78 -1.72
C HIS A 151 -15.36 -13.83 -0.86
N LEU A 152 -15.90 -13.35 0.27
CA LEU A 152 -15.18 -12.49 1.19
C LEU A 152 -13.97 -13.21 1.82
N GLN A 153 -14.12 -14.47 2.20
CA GLN A 153 -13.00 -15.28 2.71
C GLN A 153 -11.89 -15.38 1.66
N HIS A 154 -12.23 -15.72 0.41
CA HIS A 154 -11.25 -15.79 -0.68
C HIS A 154 -10.54 -14.44 -0.94
N GLN A 155 -11.28 -13.33 -0.91
CA GLN A 155 -10.69 -12.00 -1.04
C GLN A 155 -9.74 -11.67 0.12
N ARG A 156 -10.10 -12.05 1.36
CA ARG A 156 -9.23 -11.85 2.53
C ARG A 156 -7.95 -12.66 2.41
N ASP A 157 -8.02 -13.93 2.02
CA ASP A 157 -6.85 -14.79 1.85
C ASP A 157 -5.92 -14.26 0.75
N SER A 158 -6.50 -13.85 -0.39
CA SER A 158 -5.77 -13.25 -1.51
C SER A 158 -5.07 -11.95 -1.09
N THR A 159 -5.77 -11.04 -0.41
CA THR A 159 -5.19 -9.78 0.08
C THR A 159 -4.13 -10.00 1.15
N GLN A 160 -4.32 -10.97 2.06
CA GLN A 160 -3.32 -11.34 3.05
C GLN A 160 -2.05 -11.87 2.40
N SER A 161 -2.17 -12.79 1.43
CA SER A 161 -1.00 -13.30 0.69
C SER A 161 -0.25 -12.19 -0.04
N ARG A 162 -0.98 -11.24 -0.64
CA ARG A 162 -0.39 -10.08 -1.32
C ARG A 162 0.30 -9.14 -0.35
N LEU A 163 -0.31 -8.87 0.81
CA LEU A 163 0.29 -8.04 1.85
C LEU A 163 1.61 -8.66 2.35
N LEU A 164 1.63 -9.97 2.61
CA LEU A 164 2.86 -10.66 3.01
C LEU A 164 3.94 -10.54 1.93
N SER A 165 3.59 -10.73 0.65
CA SER A 165 4.55 -10.55 -0.46
C SER A 165 5.10 -9.12 -0.55
N LEU A 166 4.26 -8.10 -0.34
CA LEU A 166 4.69 -6.70 -0.33
C LEU A 166 5.64 -6.41 0.83
N ARG A 167 5.38 -6.95 2.03
CA ARG A 167 6.27 -6.79 3.18
C ARG A 167 7.65 -7.40 2.95
N VAL A 168 7.70 -8.56 2.29
CA VAL A 168 8.96 -9.19 1.90
C VAL A 168 9.71 -8.31 0.91
N LEU A 169 9.02 -7.80 -0.12
CA LEU A 169 9.63 -6.92 -1.13
C LEU A 169 10.12 -5.59 -0.53
N GLU A 170 9.35 -5.00 0.39
CA GLU A 170 9.74 -3.79 1.12
C GLU A 170 11.05 -4.00 1.87
N ARG A 171 11.16 -5.13 2.59
CA ARG A 171 12.40 -5.48 3.29
C ARG A 171 13.57 -5.66 2.32
N GLN A 172 13.36 -6.39 1.22
CA GLN A 172 14.39 -6.57 0.20
C GLN A 172 14.84 -5.24 -0.41
N TRP A 173 13.92 -4.33 -0.67
CA TRP A 173 14.23 -2.99 -1.16
C TRP A 173 15.03 -2.18 -0.15
N GLN A 174 14.64 -2.20 1.12
CA GLN A 174 15.39 -1.52 2.19
C GLN A 174 16.81 -2.07 2.34
N GLU A 175 16.97 -3.40 2.27
CA GLU A 175 18.29 -4.04 2.27
C GLU A 175 19.13 -3.59 1.06
N LYS A 176 18.54 -3.51 -0.13
CA LYS A 176 19.21 -3.02 -1.34
C LYS A 176 19.56 -1.53 -1.28
N GLN A 177 18.68 -0.71 -0.71
CA GLN A 177 18.95 0.71 -0.50
C GLN A 177 20.13 0.89 0.46
N ALA A 178 20.14 0.16 1.58
CA ALA A 178 21.25 0.19 2.53
C ALA A 178 22.57 -0.29 1.90
N GLU A 179 22.54 -1.31 1.04
CA GLU A 179 23.72 -1.77 0.29
C GLU A 179 24.23 -0.69 -0.68
N GLN A 180 23.33 -0.02 -1.42
CA GLN A 180 23.67 1.10 -2.29
C GLN A 180 24.29 2.26 -1.49
N ASP A 181 23.62 2.69 -0.43
CA ASP A 181 24.07 3.79 0.41
C ASP A 181 25.44 3.45 1.04
N ALA A 182 25.65 2.18 1.40
CA ALA A 182 26.92 1.71 1.91
C ALA A 182 28.04 1.77 0.86
N ALA A 183 27.76 1.37 -0.37
CA ALA A 183 28.72 1.43 -1.48
C ALA A 183 29.03 2.88 -1.89
N LEU A 184 28.03 3.76 -1.88
CA LEU A 184 28.18 5.16 -2.26
C LEU A 184 28.78 6.04 -1.15
N ARG A 185 28.76 5.58 0.11
CA ARG A 185 29.24 6.34 1.27
C ARG A 185 30.64 6.90 1.10
N GLU A 186 31.56 6.12 0.53
CA GLU A 186 32.96 6.53 0.33
C GLU A 186 33.14 7.59 -0.76
N PHE A 187 32.21 7.62 -1.71
CA PHE A 187 32.15 8.62 -2.78
C PHE A 187 31.25 9.79 -2.43
N SER A 188 30.68 9.80 -1.22
CA SER A 188 29.89 10.92 -0.75
C SER A 188 30.77 12.17 -0.62
N PRO A 189 30.22 13.38 -0.88
CA PRO A 189 30.95 14.63 -0.70
C PRO A 189 31.68 14.75 0.66
N PRO A 190 31.08 14.40 1.81
CA PRO A 190 31.79 14.48 3.09
C PRO A 190 32.94 13.46 3.20
N ALA A 191 32.79 12.24 2.68
CA ALA A 191 33.86 11.24 2.71
C ALA A 191 35.05 11.64 1.82
N LEU A 192 34.78 12.17 0.63
CA LEU A 192 35.80 12.70 -0.27
C LEU A 192 36.53 13.89 0.36
N TYR A 193 35.79 14.78 1.04
CA TYR A 193 36.37 15.91 1.78
C TYR A 193 37.26 15.45 2.92
N GLN A 194 36.80 14.49 3.74
CA GLN A 194 37.58 13.90 4.82
C GLN A 194 38.86 13.24 4.31
N ARG A 195 38.79 12.52 3.18
CA ARG A 195 39.99 11.95 2.55
C ARG A 195 40.93 13.05 2.05
N LEU A 196 40.41 14.12 1.45
CA LEU A 196 41.24 15.24 1.02
C LEU A 196 41.93 15.91 2.21
N SER A 197 41.21 16.21 3.28
CA SER A 197 41.77 16.85 4.48
C SER A 197 42.81 15.96 5.18
N ALA A 198 42.58 14.65 5.26
CA ALA A 198 43.56 13.69 5.74
C ALA A 198 44.84 13.69 4.89
N THR A 199 44.72 13.61 3.55
CA THR A 199 45.90 13.60 2.66
C THR A 199 46.68 14.93 2.63
N VAL A 200 46.05 16.06 3.01
CA VAL A 200 46.74 17.33 3.25
C VAL A 200 47.59 17.22 4.52
N GLY A 201 46.99 16.80 5.63
CA GLY A 201 47.70 16.63 6.90
C GLY A 201 48.83 15.60 6.83
N GLU A 202 48.60 14.47 6.16
CA GLU A 202 49.62 13.44 5.90
C GLU A 202 50.79 14.00 5.09
N GLN A 203 50.51 14.79 4.03
CA GLN A 203 51.58 15.38 3.22
C GLN A 203 52.42 16.39 4.01
N GLU A 204 51.78 17.20 4.86
CA GLU A 204 52.47 18.12 5.74
C GLU A 204 53.31 17.40 6.80
N ALA A 205 52.81 16.27 7.33
CA ALA A 205 53.55 15.42 8.24
C ALA A 205 54.75 14.75 7.55
N LEU A 206 54.59 14.29 6.31
CA LEU A 206 55.70 13.73 5.51
C LEU A 206 56.78 14.77 5.21
N CYS A 207 56.40 16.01 4.87
CA CYS A 207 57.37 17.08 4.66
C CYS A 207 58.14 17.40 5.96
N ARG A 208 57.44 17.49 7.10
CA ARG A 208 58.07 17.68 8.40
C ARG A 208 58.98 16.52 8.78
N GLY A 209 58.54 15.28 8.58
CA GLY A 209 59.35 14.09 8.83
C GLY A 209 60.60 14.01 7.94
N LEU A 210 60.54 14.47 6.68
CA LEU A 210 61.72 14.59 5.82
C LEU A 210 62.69 15.66 6.34
N GLU A 211 62.18 16.80 6.82
CA GLU A 211 62.99 17.86 7.43
C GLU A 211 63.67 17.36 8.71
N GLU A 212 62.91 16.70 9.60
CA GLU A 212 63.42 16.10 10.84
C GLU A 212 64.45 14.99 10.55
N SER A 213 64.19 14.08 9.61
CA SER A 213 65.13 13.01 9.24
C SER A 213 66.44 13.54 8.65
N PHE A 214 66.37 14.64 7.88
CA PHE A 214 67.57 15.28 7.34
C PHE A 214 68.39 15.98 8.44
N LEU A 215 67.73 16.57 9.44
CA LEU A 215 68.38 17.22 10.58
C LEU A 215 68.95 16.23 11.60
N GLU A 216 68.28 15.10 11.82
CA GLU A 216 68.71 14.04 12.75
C GLU A 216 69.86 13.19 12.18
N GLY A 217 70.00 13.14 10.85
CA GLY A 217 71.08 12.46 10.15
C GLY A 217 70.95 10.93 10.23
N GLU A 218 70.75 10.28 9.08
CA GLU A 218 70.81 8.81 8.95
C GLU A 218 72.29 8.36 8.99
N GLY A 219 72.93 8.52 10.16
CA GLY A 219 74.37 8.39 10.32
C GLY A 219 74.75 8.20 11.78
N SER A 220 74.43 7.03 12.33
CA SER A 220 75.05 6.53 13.56
C SER A 220 76.57 6.40 13.36
N GLY A 221 77.25 7.47 13.75
CA GLY A 221 78.70 7.56 13.94
C GLY A 221 79.00 9.00 14.35
N GLY A 222 78.68 9.32 15.60
CA GLY A 222 78.61 10.68 16.13
C GLY A 222 79.77 11.62 15.75
N THR A 223 79.46 12.92 15.82
CA THR A 223 80.26 14.10 15.44
C THR A 223 80.25 14.44 13.94
N ASP A 224 79.59 15.56 13.61
CA ASP A 224 79.80 16.37 12.40
C ASP A 224 79.87 15.64 11.04
N ALA A 225 79.04 14.62 10.84
CA ALA A 225 78.84 14.08 9.50
C ALA A 225 77.97 15.05 8.68
N VAL A 226 78.62 16.02 8.03
CA VAL A 226 78.00 16.89 7.03
C VAL A 226 77.42 16.00 5.93
N ALA A 227 76.11 16.10 5.69
CA ALA A 227 75.41 15.35 4.63
C ALA A 227 76.15 15.49 3.29
N SER A 228 76.25 14.38 2.54
CA SER A 228 76.96 14.42 1.25
C SER A 228 76.24 15.36 0.28
N GLU A 229 76.97 16.02 -0.64
CA GLU A 229 76.36 16.93 -1.64
C GLU A 229 75.23 16.23 -2.44
N ARG A 230 75.36 14.92 -2.64
CA ARG A 230 74.35 14.07 -3.26
C ARG A 230 73.09 13.91 -2.39
N GLU A 231 73.24 13.69 -1.08
CA GLU A 231 72.11 13.65 -0.15
C GLU A 231 71.40 14.99 -0.06
N VAL A 232 72.15 16.09 -0.03
CA VAL A 232 71.59 17.46 0.00
C VAL A 232 70.77 17.73 -1.26
N THR A 233 71.30 17.39 -2.44
CA THR A 233 70.58 17.59 -3.70
C THR A 233 69.33 16.70 -3.81
N GLU A 234 69.40 15.44 -3.37
CA GLU A 234 68.23 14.56 -3.31
C GLU A 234 67.18 15.02 -2.30
N PHE A 235 67.59 15.47 -1.11
CA PHE A 235 66.71 16.03 -0.10
C PHE A 235 65.98 17.27 -0.63
N VAL A 236 66.72 18.24 -1.19
CA VAL A 236 66.13 19.46 -1.75
C VAL A 236 65.13 19.13 -2.86
N ARG A 237 65.44 18.14 -3.71
CA ARG A 237 64.52 17.68 -4.75
C ARG A 237 63.24 17.11 -4.14
N ARG A 238 63.35 16.15 -3.21
CA ARG A 238 62.21 15.50 -2.55
C ARG A 238 61.38 16.49 -1.74
N LEU A 239 62.00 17.42 -1.02
CA LEU A 239 61.32 18.43 -0.23
C LEU A 239 60.56 19.43 -1.12
N ARG A 240 61.15 19.88 -2.23
CA ARG A 240 60.46 20.76 -3.19
C ARG A 240 59.26 20.06 -3.83
N GLU A 241 59.41 18.80 -4.23
CA GLU A 241 58.32 17.99 -4.76
C GLU A 241 57.21 17.80 -3.71
N GLY A 242 57.57 17.47 -2.46
CA GLY A 242 56.65 17.30 -1.35
C GLY A 242 55.88 18.58 -1.00
N ARG A 243 56.57 19.72 -0.90
CA ARG A 243 55.94 21.04 -0.64
C ARG A 243 55.04 21.48 -1.78
N LYS A 244 55.41 21.22 -3.04
CA LYS A 244 54.55 21.48 -4.20
C LYS A 244 53.23 20.70 -4.11
N VAL A 245 53.29 19.42 -3.76
CA VAL A 245 52.09 18.58 -3.60
C VAL A 245 51.24 19.05 -2.42
N ALA A 246 51.86 19.41 -1.29
CA ALA A 246 51.17 19.95 -0.11
C ALA A 246 50.38 21.22 -0.47
N TYR A 247 51.03 22.18 -1.14
CA TYR A 247 50.39 23.42 -1.58
C TYR A 247 49.19 23.18 -2.50
N LEU A 248 49.36 22.33 -3.53
CA LEU A 248 48.28 22.02 -4.47
C LEU A 248 47.07 21.33 -3.80
N ARG A 249 47.31 20.48 -2.80
CA ARG A 249 46.21 19.84 -2.04
C ARG A 249 45.52 20.82 -1.11
N ALA A 250 46.27 21.71 -0.45
CA ALA A 250 45.71 22.77 0.40
C ALA A 250 44.84 23.74 -0.42
N GLU A 251 45.32 24.18 -1.59
CA GLU A 251 44.58 25.06 -2.49
C GLU A 251 43.31 24.38 -3.03
N ARG A 252 43.36 23.07 -3.30
CA ARG A 252 42.17 22.29 -3.69
C ARG A 252 41.16 22.18 -2.55
N LYS A 253 41.63 22.06 -1.30
CA LYS A 253 40.78 22.04 -0.10
C LYS A 253 40.14 23.41 0.12
N GLU A 254 40.90 24.50 0.01
CA GLU A 254 40.38 25.87 0.14
C GLU A 254 39.30 26.16 -0.92
N ARG A 255 39.56 25.78 -2.19
CA ARG A 255 38.52 25.84 -3.22
C ARG A 255 37.30 24.98 -2.90
N TRP A 256 37.49 23.88 -2.18
CA TRP A 256 36.38 23.05 -1.71
C TRP A 256 35.56 23.73 -0.63
N ASP A 257 36.22 24.34 0.36
CA ASP A 257 35.58 25.08 1.44
C ASP A 257 34.78 26.28 0.91
N GLU A 258 35.23 26.90 -0.19
CA GLU A 258 34.53 27.99 -0.88
C GLU A 258 33.44 27.52 -1.87
N GLY A 259 33.26 26.20 -2.05
CA GLY A 259 32.30 25.63 -3.00
C GLY A 259 32.70 25.78 -4.48
N ARG A 260 33.97 26.07 -4.78
CA ARG A 260 34.55 26.17 -6.13
C ARG A 260 35.05 24.81 -6.64
N VAL A 261 34.30 23.72 -6.40
CA VAL A 261 34.67 22.36 -6.80
C VAL A 261 33.80 21.91 -7.97
N GLY A 262 34.42 21.73 -9.14
CA GLY A 262 33.71 21.33 -10.34
C GLY A 262 33.02 22.52 -11.01
N GLY A 263 33.55 22.93 -12.15
CA GLY A 263 32.86 23.88 -13.03
C GLY A 263 31.64 23.21 -13.64
N TRP A 264 30.50 23.28 -12.95
CA TRP A 264 29.18 23.07 -13.52
C TRP A 264 28.29 24.22 -13.01
N ARG A 265 28.37 25.35 -13.71
CA ARG A 265 27.31 26.35 -13.79
C ARG A 265 26.61 26.18 -15.13
#